data_AF-A0A6A4FPZ9-F1
#
_entry.id   AF-A0A6A4FPZ9-F1
#
_cell.length_a   1.000
_cell.length_b   1.000
_cell.length_c   1.000
_cell.angle_alpha   90.00
_cell.angle_beta   90.00
_cell.angle_gamma   90.00
#
_symmetry.space_group_name_H-M   'P 1'
#
loop_
_entity.id
_entity.type
_entity.pdbx_description
1 polymer ?
#
loop_
_entity_poly.entity_id
_entity_poly.type
_entity_poly.pdbx_seq_one_letter_code
_entity_poly.pdbx_strand_id
1 'polypeptide(L)'
;MSEVLVVPHDQQKETTNMTQVCPVQALVLAGVWWNFEPTHYYTTDNGIVCHAVVPQYNTHGNYFIGNSKVTPYRTAPSSCVNDSFALEVYFYHASIGFYSFYEGEVGTYCTKDKIAYIAVEVLGAYDINGAFLANDTGSTESRISYWYGIAGAIWLVYRALVIRRSYLSCRHYGRRCDELREKLDQQEAVVFVQESLRLSAHGASNYHRVALLYLIVEGIMTDLFLIIANDGWITRVQYGSLGYNLSGLMLLLFEMLENTKWLSEKWRMRVKRVYFSYETALVGELVTALVLQTILSGLNRSDFKHSKPTALAVSYYLWSLVCHGAVVLVIIAIISSVRVPLALIYVWLKFRSFAVLSEPCCVDAALGVRSRIMLLGAYQWTDNKLYYKSDALKAFGMLKMEEDGVEYLVLHKLHWFTVPQDNLIGIGVISGERVDPCNERPCTGVISFLDRSGSC
;
A
#
# COMPACT_ATOMS: atom_id res chain seq x y z
N MET A 1 18.33 20.72 12.60
CA MET A 1 18.44 19.87 13.80
C MET A 1 18.84 20.75 14.96
N SER A 2 18.39 20.45 16.17
CA SER A 2 18.87 21.15 17.37
C SER A 2 20.34 20.82 17.62
N GLU A 3 21.16 21.84 17.89
CA GLU A 3 22.60 21.68 18.14
C GLU A 3 22.89 20.79 19.37
N VAL A 4 21.94 20.71 20.32
CA VAL A 4 22.07 19.89 21.53
C VAL A 4 22.13 18.38 21.24
N LEU A 5 21.62 17.96 20.09
CA LEU A 5 21.58 16.54 19.69
C LEU A 5 22.82 16.11 18.88
N VAL A 6 23.68 17.07 18.51
CA VAL A 6 24.89 16.83 17.74
C VAL A 6 26.04 16.50 18.69
N VAL A 7 26.68 15.37 18.45
CA VAL A 7 27.80 14.87 19.23
C VAL A 7 29.11 15.16 18.48
N PRO A 8 30.09 15.83 19.11
CA PRO A 8 31.41 16.01 18.53
C PRO A 8 32.12 14.68 18.23
N HIS A 9 32.88 14.63 17.13
CA HIS A 9 33.49 13.40 16.63
C HIS A 9 34.54 12.77 17.56
N ASP A 10 35.09 13.53 18.50
CA ASP A 10 36.10 13.09 19.46
C ASP A 10 35.50 12.47 20.74
N GLN A 11 34.17 12.55 20.92
CA GLN A 11 33.52 12.00 22.11
C GLN A 11 33.45 10.47 22.10
N GLN A 12 33.73 9.86 23.25
CA GLN A 12 33.69 8.41 23.41
C GLN A 12 32.28 7.91 23.72
N LYS A 13 31.95 6.74 23.17
CA LYS A 13 30.70 6.02 23.47
C LYS A 13 30.78 5.42 24.87
N GLU A 14 29.85 5.78 25.74
CA GLU A 14 29.74 5.24 27.09
C GLU A 14 28.53 4.30 27.21
N THR A 15 28.67 3.21 27.97
CA THR A 15 27.61 2.20 28.17
C THR A 15 27.28 1.92 29.64
N THR A 16 28.01 2.53 30.57
CA THR A 16 27.86 2.30 32.01
C THR A 16 26.57 2.90 32.56
N ASN A 17 25.83 2.15 33.40
CA ASN A 17 24.61 2.61 34.08
C ASN A 17 23.51 3.16 33.15
N MET A 18 23.35 2.55 31.97
CA MET A 18 22.42 3.01 30.92
C MET A 18 21.00 3.33 31.41
N THR A 19 20.42 2.51 32.28
CA THR A 19 19.04 2.68 32.75
C THR A 19 18.85 3.86 33.69
N GLN A 20 19.93 4.37 34.28
CA GLN A 20 19.92 5.56 35.13
C GLN A 20 20.22 6.81 34.31
N VAL A 21 21.19 6.72 33.40
CA VAL A 21 21.67 7.84 32.58
C VAL A 21 20.70 8.16 31.44
N CYS A 22 20.17 7.12 30.79
CA CYS A 22 19.28 7.19 29.65
C CYS A 22 17.96 6.48 30.00
N PRO A 23 17.06 7.11 30.77
CA PRO A 23 15.98 6.41 31.47
C PRO A 23 14.71 6.16 30.63
N VAL A 24 14.68 6.59 29.36
CA VAL A 24 13.51 6.42 28.48
C VAL A 24 13.36 4.96 28.05
N GLN A 25 12.16 4.41 28.16
CA GLN A 25 11.89 2.98 27.86
C GLN A 25 10.90 2.77 26.71
N ALA A 26 10.16 3.82 26.34
CA ALA A 26 9.21 3.79 25.24
C ALA A 26 8.92 5.22 24.78
N LEU A 27 8.37 5.33 23.58
CA LEU A 27 7.84 6.58 23.07
C LEU A 27 6.39 6.42 22.59
N VAL A 28 5.62 7.49 22.70
CA VAL A 28 4.31 7.64 22.09
C VAL A 28 4.41 8.73 21.05
N LEU A 29 4.24 8.33 19.79
CA LEU A 29 4.31 9.18 18.61
C LEU A 29 3.07 8.93 17.74
N ALA A 30 2.39 10.00 17.35
CA ALA A 30 1.13 9.98 16.61
C ALA A 30 0.05 9.04 17.19
N GLY A 31 -0.03 8.96 18.52
CA GLY A 31 -0.95 8.05 19.23
C GLY A 31 -0.56 6.57 19.17
N VAL A 32 0.58 6.22 18.59
CA VAL A 32 1.12 4.86 18.56
C VAL A 32 2.22 4.71 19.61
N TRP A 33 2.18 3.59 20.34
CA TRP A 33 3.22 3.24 21.29
C TRP A 33 4.35 2.47 20.59
N TRP A 34 5.59 2.89 20.79
CA TRP A 34 6.77 2.29 20.18
C TRP A 34 7.79 1.87 21.25
N ASN A 35 8.46 0.77 20.95
CA ASN A 35 9.59 0.31 21.76
C ASN A 35 10.75 1.29 21.61
N PHE A 36 11.45 1.57 22.70
CA PHE A 36 12.55 2.51 22.68
C PHE A 36 13.66 2.06 23.60
N GLU A 37 14.83 1.79 23.04
CA GLU A 37 15.92 1.20 23.80
C GLU A 37 17.22 1.98 23.62
N PRO A 38 17.74 2.59 24.70
CA PRO A 38 19.07 3.20 24.67
C PRO A 38 20.15 2.13 24.50
N THR A 39 21.23 2.51 23.82
CA THR A 39 22.36 1.63 23.51
C THR A 39 23.68 2.15 24.06
N HIS A 40 23.90 3.46 23.96
CA HIS A 40 25.07 4.17 24.45
C HIS A 40 24.72 5.64 24.69
N TYR A 41 25.59 6.38 25.37
CA TYR A 41 25.50 7.83 25.49
C TYR A 41 26.85 8.49 25.28
N TYR A 42 26.81 9.81 25.16
CA TYR A 42 27.96 10.68 25.05
C TYR A 42 27.83 11.79 26.10
N THR A 43 28.95 12.08 26.76
CA THR A 43 29.07 13.24 27.63
C THR A 43 29.50 14.44 26.78
N THR A 44 28.67 15.47 26.69
CA THR A 44 28.93 16.70 25.92
C THR A 44 28.90 17.92 26.84
N ASP A 45 29.38 19.06 26.35
CA ASP A 45 29.33 20.33 27.11
C ASP A 45 27.89 20.75 27.46
N ASN A 46 26.92 20.37 26.64
CA ASN A 46 25.50 20.66 26.85
C ASN A 46 24.79 19.64 27.78
N GLY A 47 25.48 18.56 28.15
CA GLY A 47 24.96 17.48 28.97
C GLY A 47 25.05 16.12 28.29
N ILE A 48 24.18 15.21 28.70
CA ILE A 48 24.21 13.81 28.26
C ILE A 48 23.32 13.64 27.03
N VAL A 49 23.92 13.17 25.94
CA VAL A 49 23.21 12.81 24.71
C VAL A 49 23.15 11.29 24.60
N CYS A 50 21.94 10.74 24.58
CA CYS A 50 21.72 9.30 24.54
C CYS A 50 21.40 8.84 23.12
N HIS A 51 22.06 7.78 22.64
CA HIS A 51 21.69 7.11 21.41
C HIS A 51 20.75 5.94 21.68
N ALA A 52 19.67 5.86 20.92
CA ALA A 52 18.67 4.83 21.07
C ALA A 52 18.19 4.28 19.75
N VAL A 53 17.54 3.12 19.86
CA VAL A 53 17.01 2.38 18.74
C VAL A 53 15.57 1.99 18.97
N VAL A 54 14.84 1.83 17.86
CA VAL A 54 13.60 1.03 17.79
C VAL A 54 13.96 -0.26 17.04
N PRO A 55 14.34 -1.34 17.75
CA PRO A 55 14.98 -2.51 17.14
C PRO A 55 14.16 -3.16 16.03
N GLN A 56 12.84 -3.11 16.15
CA GLN A 56 11.87 -3.70 15.24
C GLN A 56 11.86 -3.01 13.87
N TYR A 57 12.33 -1.77 13.79
CA TYR A 57 12.12 -0.95 12.61
C TYR A 57 13.42 -0.38 12.04
N ASN A 58 14.58 -0.80 12.58
CA ASN A 58 15.89 -0.26 12.21
C ASN A 58 15.89 1.27 12.31
N THR A 59 15.28 1.76 13.39
CA THR A 59 15.23 3.19 13.69
C THR A 59 16.34 3.53 14.67
N HIS A 60 17.10 4.58 14.39
CA HIS A 60 18.27 4.98 15.16
C HIS A 60 18.33 6.49 15.33
N GLY A 61 18.84 6.96 16.47
CA GLY A 61 19.13 8.38 16.61
C GLY A 61 19.41 8.80 18.05
N ASN A 62 19.57 10.10 18.24
CA ASN A 62 19.99 10.66 19.52
C ASN A 62 18.84 11.44 20.16
N TYR A 63 18.77 11.39 21.48
CA TYR A 63 17.86 12.19 22.27
C TYR A 63 18.57 12.88 23.43
N PHE A 64 17.98 13.98 23.88
CA PHE A 64 18.43 14.79 25.00
C PHE A 64 17.25 15.11 25.92
N ILE A 65 17.44 14.90 27.22
CA ILE A 65 16.45 15.26 28.26
C ILE A 65 16.93 16.53 28.94
N GLY A 66 16.07 17.56 28.96
CA GLY A 66 16.35 18.81 29.66
C GLY A 66 16.35 18.64 31.19
N ASN A 67 17.10 19.50 31.88
CA ASN A 67 17.29 19.42 33.33
C ASN A 67 16.14 20.04 34.15
N SER A 68 15.21 20.73 33.51
CA SER A 68 14.11 21.47 34.16
C SER A 68 12.76 20.84 33.86
N LYS A 69 11.88 20.85 34.86
CA LYS A 69 10.49 20.42 34.69
C LYS A 69 9.74 21.40 33.79
N VAL A 70 8.92 20.85 32.90
CA VAL A 70 8.10 21.61 31.94
C VAL A 70 6.66 21.09 31.94
N THR A 71 5.76 21.88 31.36
CA THR A 71 4.39 21.42 31.11
C THR A 71 4.43 20.17 30.20
N PRO A 72 3.73 19.07 30.55
CA PRO A 72 3.72 17.87 29.73
C PRO A 72 3.18 18.13 28.33
N TYR A 73 3.65 17.33 27.38
CA TYR A 73 3.09 17.31 26.04
C TYR A 73 1.61 16.88 26.08
N ARG A 74 0.80 17.39 25.16
CA ARG A 74 -0.67 17.27 25.18
C ARG A 74 -1.21 15.83 25.19
N THR A 75 -0.42 14.86 24.70
CA THR A 75 -0.79 13.44 24.67
C THR A 75 -0.34 12.67 25.91
N ALA A 76 0.42 13.31 26.81
CA ALA A 76 0.84 12.71 28.07
C ALA A 76 -0.36 12.58 29.02
N PRO A 77 -0.43 11.49 29.83
CA PRO A 77 -1.49 11.30 30.79
C PRO A 77 -1.43 12.34 31.91
N SER A 78 -2.57 12.60 32.55
CA SER A 78 -2.68 13.56 33.67
C SER A 78 -1.77 13.23 34.85
N SER A 79 -1.34 11.98 35.00
CA SER A 79 -0.37 11.56 36.01
C SER A 79 1.01 12.23 35.85
N CYS A 80 1.36 12.70 34.64
CA CYS A 80 2.68 13.25 34.30
C CYS A 80 2.82 14.76 34.51
N VAL A 81 1.76 15.47 34.95
CA VAL A 81 1.69 16.94 35.05
C VAL A 81 2.87 17.59 35.78
N ASN A 82 3.34 16.99 36.87
CA ASN A 82 4.41 17.55 37.70
C ASN A 82 5.76 16.84 37.52
N ASP A 83 5.86 15.91 36.59
CA ASP A 83 6.97 14.95 36.48
C ASP A 83 7.44 14.80 35.02
N SER A 84 7.29 15.87 34.24
CA SER A 84 7.65 15.94 32.83
C SER A 84 8.86 16.85 32.60
N PHE A 85 9.77 16.42 31.74
CA PHE A 85 10.99 17.13 31.34
C PHE A 85 10.98 17.32 29.82
N ALA A 86 11.56 18.42 29.33
CA ALA A 86 11.67 18.66 27.89
C ALA A 86 12.50 17.54 27.25
N LEU A 87 12.06 17.06 26.10
CA LEU A 87 12.74 16.03 25.33
C LEU A 87 12.86 16.50 23.88
N GLU A 88 14.08 16.44 23.38
CA GLU A 88 14.38 16.62 21.97
C GLU A 88 14.99 15.33 21.46
N VAL A 89 14.61 14.94 20.24
CA VAL A 89 15.10 13.72 19.63
C VAL A 89 15.19 13.89 18.13
N TYR A 90 16.12 13.17 17.51
CA TYR A 90 16.03 12.89 16.10
C TYR A 90 16.14 11.40 15.86
N PHE A 91 15.44 10.93 14.83
CA PHE A 91 15.54 9.56 14.36
C PHE A 91 15.80 9.50 12.87
N TYR A 92 16.39 8.38 12.50
CA TYR A 92 16.33 7.84 11.16
C TYR A 92 15.49 6.59 11.17
N HIS A 93 14.50 6.52 10.29
CA HIS A 93 13.78 5.29 9.98
C HIS A 93 14.31 4.73 8.66
N ALA A 94 14.97 3.58 8.72
CA ALA A 94 15.58 2.97 7.54
C ALA A 94 14.56 2.56 6.47
N SER A 95 14.91 2.77 5.20
CA SER A 95 14.17 2.23 4.04
C SER A 95 14.79 0.91 3.52
N ILE A 96 14.15 0.29 2.53
CA ILE A 96 14.64 -0.89 1.79
C ILE A 96 15.73 -0.49 0.74
N GLY A 97 15.98 0.81 0.58
CA GLY A 97 16.98 1.39 -0.34
C GLY A 97 18.22 2.02 0.33
N PHE A 98 18.87 2.95 -0.37
CA PHE A 98 20.09 3.63 0.10
C PHE A 98 19.85 4.90 0.92
N TYR A 99 18.61 5.12 1.37
CA TYR A 99 18.22 6.29 2.16
C TYR A 99 17.42 5.89 3.40
N SER A 100 17.31 6.81 4.35
CA SER A 100 16.45 6.70 5.52
C SER A 100 15.60 7.95 5.63
N PHE A 101 14.40 7.80 6.16
CA PHE A 101 13.60 8.95 6.55
C PHE A 101 14.18 9.56 7.82
N TYR A 102 14.21 10.88 7.88
CA TYR A 102 14.76 11.65 8.99
C TYR A 102 13.62 12.37 9.71
N GLU A 103 13.59 12.24 11.04
CA GLU A 103 12.61 12.86 11.92
C GLU A 103 13.35 13.69 12.96
N GLY A 104 12.94 14.95 13.12
CA GLY A 104 13.24 15.74 14.32
C GLY A 104 11.96 15.87 15.12
N GLU A 105 12.00 15.47 16.38
CA GLU A 105 10.83 15.38 17.23
C GLU A 105 11.06 16.09 18.56
N VAL A 106 10.00 16.68 19.07
CA VAL A 106 10.00 17.42 20.33
C VAL A 106 8.84 16.96 21.19
N GLY A 107 9.01 17.05 22.50
CA GLY A 107 7.95 16.73 23.44
C GLY A 107 8.45 16.68 24.87
N THR A 108 7.93 15.72 25.62
CA THR A 108 8.26 15.58 27.04
C THR A 108 8.47 14.15 27.47
N TYR A 109 9.46 13.93 28.32
CA TYR A 109 9.70 12.69 29.02
C TYR A 109 9.04 12.69 30.40
N CYS A 110 8.27 11.67 30.73
CA CYS A 110 7.63 11.51 32.04
C CYS A 110 8.40 10.52 32.93
N THR A 111 8.83 10.94 34.12
CA THR A 111 9.64 10.09 35.01
C THR A 111 8.83 8.99 35.71
N LYS A 112 7.51 9.14 35.83
CA LYS A 112 6.63 8.17 36.51
C LYS A 112 6.46 6.88 35.73
N ASP A 113 6.21 6.99 34.42
CA ASP A 113 5.99 5.86 33.53
C ASP A 113 7.20 5.55 32.64
N LYS A 114 8.19 6.45 32.62
CA LYS A 114 9.41 6.38 31.81
C LYS A 114 9.15 6.41 30.30
N ILE A 115 8.07 7.09 29.90
CA ILE A 115 7.64 7.21 28.50
C ILE A 115 7.92 8.63 27.98
N ALA A 116 8.41 8.70 26.75
CA ALA A 116 8.49 9.93 25.96
C ALA A 116 7.18 10.17 25.21
N TYR A 117 6.59 11.35 25.35
CA TYR A 117 5.40 11.79 24.63
C TYR A 117 5.81 12.89 23.68
N ILE A 118 5.84 12.60 22.38
CA ILE A 118 6.52 13.41 21.36
C ILE A 118 5.67 13.63 20.12
N ALA A 119 6.07 14.60 19.31
CA ALA A 119 5.56 14.80 17.97
C ALA A 119 6.66 15.27 17.03
N VAL A 120 6.51 14.93 15.75
CA VAL A 120 7.43 15.36 14.70
C VAL A 120 7.29 16.86 14.45
N GLU A 121 8.41 17.55 14.50
CA GLU A 121 8.54 18.96 14.12
C GLU A 121 9.15 19.10 12.72
N VAL A 122 10.11 18.23 12.39
CA VAL A 122 10.83 18.26 11.11
C VAL A 122 10.85 16.86 10.51
N LEU A 123 10.58 16.79 9.21
CA LEU A 123 10.59 15.54 8.45
C LEU A 123 11.41 15.71 7.18
N GLY A 124 12.21 14.71 6.84
CA GLY A 124 13.06 14.71 5.65
C GLY A 124 13.52 13.31 5.28
N ALA A 125 14.49 13.24 4.37
CA ALA A 125 15.16 12.01 3.98
C ALA A 125 16.64 12.29 3.79
N TYR A 126 17.48 11.29 4.08
CA TYR A 126 18.93 11.39 3.94
C TYR A 126 19.52 10.09 3.38
N ASP A 127 20.54 10.20 2.55
CA ASP A 127 21.23 9.07 1.90
C ASP A 127 22.17 8.35 2.89
N ILE A 128 21.58 7.79 3.95
CA ILE A 128 22.22 6.96 4.97
C ILE A 128 21.35 5.74 5.22
N ASN A 129 21.94 4.57 5.48
CA ASN A 129 21.20 3.39 5.91
C ASN A 129 22.14 2.36 6.60
N GLY A 130 21.56 1.29 7.15
CA GLY A 130 22.27 0.16 7.70
C GLY A 130 23.13 0.53 8.91
N ALA A 131 24.34 -0.04 8.98
CA ALA A 131 25.23 0.14 10.13
C ALA A 131 25.68 1.60 10.36
N PHE A 132 25.65 2.45 9.33
CA PHE A 132 26.01 3.86 9.45
C PHE A 132 25.05 4.62 10.36
N LEU A 133 23.79 4.18 10.46
CA LEU A 133 22.78 4.79 11.34
C LEU A 133 23.18 4.76 12.82
N ALA A 134 23.78 3.66 13.28
CA ALA A 134 24.22 3.49 14.66
C ALA A 134 25.48 4.30 15.02
N ASN A 135 26.14 4.85 14.00
CA ASN A 135 27.35 5.66 14.13
C ASN A 135 27.13 7.13 13.79
N ASP A 136 25.92 7.52 13.37
CA ASP A 136 25.60 8.91 13.11
C ASP A 136 25.57 9.70 14.41
N THR A 137 26.35 10.78 14.46
CA THR A 137 26.46 11.67 15.62
C THR A 137 25.64 12.95 15.46
N GLY A 138 24.79 13.05 14.44
CA GLY A 138 24.04 14.26 14.14
C GLY A 138 24.85 15.23 13.28
N SER A 139 24.18 16.23 12.69
CA SER A 139 24.82 17.33 11.97
C SER A 139 23.90 18.54 11.93
N THR A 140 24.49 19.74 11.95
CA THR A 140 23.80 21.01 11.72
C THR A 140 23.65 21.32 10.23
N GLU A 141 24.36 20.59 9.36
CA GLU A 141 24.27 20.75 7.91
C GLU A 141 22.92 20.25 7.36
N SER A 142 22.57 20.74 6.17
CA SER A 142 21.36 20.31 5.47
C SER A 142 21.46 18.85 5.06
N ARG A 143 20.48 18.04 5.50
CA ARG A 143 20.36 16.62 5.15
C ARG A 143 19.36 16.46 4.00
N ILE A 144 19.81 15.87 2.89
CA ILE A 144 19.02 15.69 1.67
C ILE A 144 19.24 14.26 1.15
N SER A 145 18.20 13.66 0.55
CA SER A 145 18.29 12.39 -0.16
C SER A 145 18.05 12.58 -1.65
N TYR A 146 19.07 12.31 -2.46
CA TYR A 146 18.92 12.28 -3.91
C TYR A 146 18.20 11.00 -4.35
N TRP A 147 18.43 9.89 -3.67
CA TRP A 147 17.76 8.62 -3.98
C TRP A 147 16.24 8.70 -3.81
N TYR A 148 15.78 9.25 -2.67
CA TYR A 148 14.36 9.48 -2.43
C TYR A 148 13.77 10.42 -3.49
N GLY A 149 14.47 11.51 -3.81
CA GLY A 149 14.04 12.46 -4.85
C GLY A 149 13.89 11.83 -6.23
N ILE A 150 14.86 11.02 -6.66
CA ILE A 150 14.83 10.34 -7.97
C ILE A 150 13.73 9.27 -8.00
N ALA A 151 13.64 8.41 -7.00
CA ALA A 151 12.61 7.38 -6.93
C ALA A 151 11.19 7.98 -6.90
N GLY A 152 11.00 9.04 -6.09
CA GLY A 152 9.77 9.81 -6.03
C GLY A 152 9.42 10.45 -7.38
N ALA A 153 10.38 11.07 -8.06
CA ALA A 153 10.17 11.66 -9.38
C ALA A 153 9.77 10.61 -10.43
N ILE A 154 10.44 9.45 -10.46
CA ILE A 154 10.08 8.34 -11.35
C ILE A 154 8.65 7.88 -11.08
N TRP A 155 8.28 7.73 -9.80
CA TRP A 155 6.94 7.29 -9.42
C TRP A 155 5.86 8.30 -9.80
N LEU A 156 6.11 9.59 -9.58
CA LEU A 156 5.20 10.68 -9.96
C LEU A 156 5.01 10.73 -11.48
N VAL A 157 6.09 10.67 -12.26
CA VAL A 157 6.01 10.60 -13.72
C VAL A 157 5.21 9.39 -14.16
N TYR A 158 5.47 8.22 -13.57
CA TYR A 158 4.71 7.01 -13.87
C TYR A 158 3.21 7.18 -13.61
N ARG A 159 2.83 7.68 -12.42
CA ARG A 159 1.43 7.94 -12.05
C ARG A 159 0.77 8.97 -12.97
N ALA A 160 1.47 10.04 -13.34
CA ALA A 160 0.97 11.04 -14.28
C ALA A 160 0.68 10.42 -15.66
N LEU A 161 1.55 9.54 -16.15
CA LEU A 161 1.34 8.80 -17.40
C LEU A 161 0.13 7.84 -17.30
N VAL A 162 -0.05 7.15 -16.16
CA VAL A 162 -1.23 6.30 -15.91
C VAL A 162 -2.53 7.12 -15.92
N ILE A 163 -2.54 8.28 -15.26
CA ILE A 163 -3.71 9.17 -15.23
C ILE A 163 -4.01 9.68 -16.65
N ARG A 164 -2.98 10.13 -17.39
CA ARG A 164 -3.15 10.62 -18.76
C ARG A 164 -3.71 9.55 -19.69
N ARG A 165 -3.15 8.33 -19.68
CA ARG A 165 -3.67 7.24 -20.52
C ARG A 165 -5.09 6.85 -20.13
N SER A 166 -5.41 6.85 -18.83
CA SER A 166 -6.75 6.52 -18.33
C SER A 166 -7.77 7.56 -18.78
N TYR A 167 -7.46 8.85 -18.63
CA TYR A 167 -8.31 9.95 -19.09
C TYR A 167 -8.62 9.83 -20.60
N LEU A 168 -7.61 9.56 -21.42
CA LEU A 168 -7.81 9.38 -22.86
C LEU A 168 -8.63 8.12 -23.17
N SER A 169 -8.38 7.00 -22.48
CA SER A 169 -9.17 5.77 -22.61
C SER A 169 -10.66 6.02 -22.31
N CYS A 170 -10.95 6.67 -21.18
CA CYS A 170 -12.31 7.05 -20.79
C CYS A 170 -12.97 7.99 -21.80
N ARG A 171 -12.23 8.98 -22.33
CA ARG A 171 -12.75 9.89 -23.35
C ARG A 171 -13.09 9.16 -24.65
N HIS A 172 -12.22 8.26 -25.11
CA HIS A 172 -12.47 7.47 -26.31
C HIS A 172 -13.65 6.52 -26.13
N TYR A 173 -13.75 5.87 -24.97
CA TYR A 173 -14.87 5.00 -24.66
C TYR A 173 -16.20 5.76 -24.59
N GLY A 174 -16.23 6.92 -23.91
CA GLY A 174 -17.41 7.79 -23.88
C GLY A 174 -17.86 8.23 -25.28
N ARG A 175 -16.92 8.66 -26.13
CA ARG A 175 -17.21 9.00 -27.53
C ARG A 175 -17.78 7.79 -28.31
N ARG A 176 -17.27 6.59 -28.05
CA ARG A 176 -17.78 5.36 -28.67
C ARG A 176 -19.22 5.07 -28.24
N CYS A 177 -19.54 5.27 -26.96
CA CYS A 177 -20.91 5.16 -26.47
C CYS A 177 -21.83 6.15 -27.20
N ASP A 178 -21.40 7.40 -27.39
CA ASP A 178 -22.17 8.40 -28.15
C ASP A 178 -22.40 7.97 -29.62
N GLU A 179 -21.35 7.48 -30.29
CA GLU A 179 -21.40 7.02 -31.69
C GLU A 179 -22.33 5.81 -31.87
N LEU A 180 -22.32 4.87 -30.93
CA LEU A 180 -23.17 3.68 -30.91
C LEU A 180 -24.54 3.90 -30.26
N ARG A 181 -24.82 5.13 -29.78
CA ARG A 181 -26.05 5.54 -29.08
C ARG A 181 -26.36 4.73 -27.82
N GLU A 182 -25.32 4.26 -27.14
CA GLU A 182 -25.43 3.56 -25.86
C GLU A 182 -25.24 4.51 -24.68
N LYS A 183 -25.90 4.21 -23.57
CA LYS A 183 -25.74 4.95 -22.31
C LYS A 183 -25.02 4.07 -21.30
N LEU A 184 -24.20 4.70 -20.47
CA LEU A 184 -23.56 4.07 -19.31
C LEU A 184 -24.18 4.61 -18.04
N ASP A 185 -24.54 3.69 -17.15
CA ASP A 185 -24.93 4.06 -15.80
C ASP A 185 -23.71 4.47 -14.96
N GLN A 186 -23.95 5.22 -13.89
CA GLN A 186 -22.88 5.73 -13.03
C GLN A 186 -21.99 4.61 -12.48
N GLN A 187 -22.58 3.46 -12.10
CA GLN A 187 -21.83 2.32 -11.59
C GLN A 187 -20.91 1.72 -12.66
N GLU A 188 -21.39 1.60 -13.90
CA GLU A 188 -20.62 1.06 -15.02
C GLU A 188 -19.45 1.98 -15.37
N ALA A 189 -19.70 3.29 -15.40
CA ALA A 189 -18.68 4.29 -15.65
C ALA A 189 -17.57 4.26 -14.58
N VAL A 190 -17.93 4.11 -13.30
CA VAL A 190 -16.95 4.00 -12.21
C VAL A 190 -16.08 2.75 -12.36
N VAL A 191 -16.68 1.60 -12.70
CA VAL A 191 -15.95 0.35 -12.95
C VAL A 191 -14.97 0.52 -14.12
N PHE A 192 -15.42 1.11 -15.22
CA PHE A 192 -14.57 1.35 -16.40
C PHE A 192 -13.38 2.27 -16.07
N VAL A 193 -13.61 3.34 -15.31
CA VAL A 193 -12.55 4.26 -14.87
C VAL A 193 -11.53 3.54 -13.97
N GLN A 194 -12.01 2.70 -13.04
CA GLN A 194 -11.14 1.94 -12.13
C GLN A 194 -10.29 0.90 -12.86
N GLU A 195 -10.84 0.21 -13.87
CA GLU A 195 -10.06 -0.66 -14.75
C GLU A 195 -9.04 0.12 -15.59
N SER A 196 -9.42 1.30 -16.11
CA SER A 196 -8.53 2.16 -16.90
C SER A 196 -7.35 2.70 -16.08
N LEU A 197 -7.51 2.85 -14.75
CA LEU A 197 -6.47 3.25 -13.80
C LEU A 197 -5.55 2.09 -13.34
N ARG A 198 -5.50 0.98 -14.09
CA ARG A 198 -4.56 -0.12 -13.82
C ARG A 198 -3.14 0.37 -13.69
N LEU A 199 -2.38 -0.16 -12.72
CA LEU A 199 -0.96 0.12 -12.61
C LEU A 199 -0.16 -0.68 -13.65
N SER A 200 -0.33 -2.01 -13.72
CA SER A 200 0.29 -2.87 -14.73
C SER A 200 -0.45 -2.79 -16.07
N ALA A 201 0.24 -2.52 -17.19
CA ALA A 201 -0.43 -2.51 -18.50
C ALA A 201 -0.80 -3.93 -18.97
N HIS A 202 -1.69 -4.03 -19.98
CA HIS A 202 -1.95 -5.32 -20.64
C HIS A 202 -0.67 -5.84 -21.29
N GLY A 203 -0.32 -7.10 -21.02
CA GLY A 203 0.94 -7.70 -21.50
C GLY A 203 2.17 -7.36 -20.65
N ALA A 204 2.01 -6.76 -19.47
CA ALA A 204 3.08 -6.66 -18.48
C ALA A 204 3.76 -8.01 -18.25
N SER A 205 5.09 -8.07 -18.38
CA SER A 205 5.88 -9.23 -17.94
C SER A 205 6.08 -9.20 -16.43
N ASN A 206 6.50 -10.33 -15.83
CA ASN A 206 6.79 -10.36 -14.39
C ASN A 206 7.96 -9.44 -14.02
N TYR A 207 8.93 -9.19 -14.92
CA TYR A 207 9.98 -8.18 -14.68
C TYR A 207 9.41 -6.78 -14.50
N HIS A 208 8.48 -6.37 -15.36
CA HIS A 208 7.82 -5.08 -15.21
C HIS A 208 6.99 -5.01 -13.93
N ARG A 209 6.31 -6.10 -13.55
CA ARG A 209 5.56 -6.18 -12.30
C ARG A 209 6.48 -6.10 -11.08
N VAL A 210 7.68 -6.68 -11.12
CA VAL A 210 8.68 -6.53 -10.05
C VAL A 210 9.13 -5.08 -9.89
N ALA A 211 9.36 -4.36 -10.99
CA ALA A 211 9.70 -2.93 -10.93
C ALA A 211 8.55 -2.10 -10.31
N LEU A 212 7.29 -2.38 -10.68
CA LEU A 212 6.13 -1.75 -10.05
C LEU A 212 5.98 -2.14 -8.58
N LEU A 213 6.25 -3.40 -8.23
CA LEU A 213 6.19 -3.89 -6.86
C LEU A 213 7.15 -3.11 -5.97
N TYR A 214 8.38 -2.88 -6.43
CA TYR A 214 9.34 -2.04 -5.74
C TYR A 214 8.79 -0.63 -5.46
N LEU A 215 8.27 0.05 -6.48
CA LEU A 215 7.72 1.41 -6.33
C LEU A 215 6.48 1.46 -5.42
N ILE A 216 5.64 0.42 -5.44
CA ILE A 216 4.49 0.30 -4.51
C ILE A 216 4.98 0.11 -3.09
N VAL A 217 5.99 -0.74 -2.86
CA VAL A 217 6.56 -0.97 -1.52
C VAL A 217 7.17 0.32 -0.96
N GLU A 218 7.95 1.07 -1.75
CA GLU A 218 8.46 2.38 -1.35
C GLU A 218 7.33 3.38 -1.00
N GLY A 219 6.23 3.35 -1.78
CA GLY A 219 5.03 4.12 -1.49
C GLY A 219 4.35 3.73 -0.18
N ILE A 220 4.21 2.42 0.10
CA ILE A 220 3.65 1.90 1.35
C ILE A 220 4.52 2.31 2.55
N MET A 221 5.84 2.20 2.42
CA MET A 221 6.77 2.61 3.48
C MET A 221 6.64 4.12 3.75
N THR A 222 6.52 4.93 2.70
CA THR A 222 6.27 6.37 2.83
C THR A 222 4.94 6.67 3.50
N ASP A 223 3.85 6.00 3.12
CA ASP A 223 2.53 6.19 3.74
C ASP A 223 2.55 5.78 5.23
N LEU A 224 3.13 4.62 5.55
CA LEU A 224 3.29 4.15 6.92
C LEU A 224 4.07 5.17 7.76
N PHE A 225 5.18 5.66 7.21
CA PHE A 225 6.01 6.67 7.86
C PHE A 225 5.23 7.98 8.09
N LEU A 226 4.50 8.48 7.09
CA LEU A 226 3.71 9.71 7.23
C LEU A 226 2.52 9.55 8.19
N ILE A 227 1.95 8.35 8.32
CA ILE A 227 0.91 8.03 9.31
C ILE A 227 1.45 8.14 10.72
N ILE A 228 2.69 7.71 10.94
CA ILE A 228 3.31 7.72 12.28
C ILE A 228 3.96 9.06 12.61
N ALA A 229 4.30 9.86 11.61
CA ALA A 229 4.90 11.18 11.81
C ALA A 229 3.87 12.31 12.02
N ASN A 230 2.61 12.13 11.59
CA ASN A 230 1.61 13.18 11.67
C ASN A 230 0.50 12.84 12.67
N ASP A 231 -0.12 13.88 13.23
CA ASP A 231 -1.36 13.78 14.02
C ASP A 231 -2.54 14.42 13.28
N GLY A 232 -3.77 14.02 13.63
CA GLY A 232 -4.98 14.77 13.24
C GLY A 232 -5.62 14.37 11.91
N TRP A 233 -6.18 15.34 11.16
CA TRP A 233 -6.98 15.03 9.97
C TRP A 233 -6.14 14.57 8.77
N ILE A 234 -4.90 15.03 8.66
CA ILE A 234 -3.98 14.70 7.57
C ILE A 234 -3.64 13.19 7.58
N THR A 235 -3.57 12.56 8.76
CA THR A 235 -3.34 11.11 8.88
C THR A 235 -4.46 10.28 8.26
N ARG A 236 -5.72 10.77 8.30
CA ARG A 236 -6.87 10.10 7.68
C ARG A 236 -6.74 9.98 6.17
N VAL A 237 -6.19 11.01 5.52
CA VAL A 237 -5.88 10.96 4.09
C VAL A 237 -4.78 9.95 3.81
N GLN A 238 -3.75 9.89 4.66
CA GLN A 238 -2.65 8.92 4.52
C GLN A 238 -3.13 7.48 4.67
N TYR A 239 -4.06 7.20 5.58
CA TYR A 239 -4.67 5.87 5.67
C TYR A 239 -5.41 5.46 4.38
N GLY A 240 -6.05 6.41 3.70
CA GLY A 240 -6.65 6.17 2.40
C GLY A 240 -5.60 5.82 1.34
N SER A 241 -4.49 6.55 1.31
CA SER A 241 -3.33 6.26 0.43
C SER A 241 -2.74 4.86 0.71
N LEU A 242 -2.49 4.55 1.98
CA LEU A 242 -1.97 3.26 2.43
C LEU A 242 -2.89 2.12 2.00
N GLY A 243 -4.20 2.24 2.25
CA GLY A 243 -5.20 1.26 1.85
C GLY A 243 -5.17 1.01 0.33
N TYR A 244 -5.14 2.09 -0.46
CA TYR A 244 -5.04 1.98 -1.92
C TYR A 244 -3.75 1.27 -2.37
N ASN A 245 -2.60 1.62 -1.79
CA ASN A 245 -1.32 1.02 -2.16
C ASN A 245 -1.25 -0.46 -1.74
N LEU A 246 -1.82 -0.85 -0.59
CA LEU A 246 -1.92 -2.25 -0.18
C LEU A 246 -2.87 -3.06 -1.08
N SER A 247 -4.00 -2.46 -1.47
CA SER A 247 -4.92 -3.05 -2.45
C SER A 247 -4.20 -3.32 -3.77
N GLY A 248 -3.42 -2.34 -4.23
CA GLY A 248 -2.55 -2.44 -5.41
C GLY A 248 -1.48 -3.53 -5.26
N LEU A 249 -0.83 -3.63 -4.08
CA LEU A 249 0.14 -4.68 -3.75
C LEU A 249 -0.48 -6.07 -3.84
N MET A 250 -1.60 -6.31 -3.14
CA MET A 250 -2.30 -7.60 -3.14
C MET A 250 -2.69 -8.01 -4.56
N LEU A 251 -3.22 -7.07 -5.34
CA LEU A 251 -3.61 -7.33 -6.73
C LEU A 251 -2.39 -7.64 -7.60
N LEU A 252 -1.32 -6.86 -7.50
CA LEU A 252 -0.12 -7.05 -8.33
C LEU A 252 0.55 -8.40 -8.04
N LEU A 253 0.62 -8.79 -6.76
CA LEU A 253 1.11 -10.12 -6.36
C LEU A 253 0.23 -11.24 -6.92
N PHE A 254 -1.09 -11.07 -6.86
CA PHE A 254 -2.01 -12.04 -7.46
C PHE A 254 -1.87 -12.11 -8.99
N GLU A 255 -1.70 -10.99 -9.68
CA GLU A 255 -1.45 -10.98 -11.13
C GLU A 255 -0.15 -11.69 -11.51
N MET A 256 0.91 -11.54 -10.70
CA MET A 256 2.16 -12.26 -10.92
C MET A 256 1.97 -13.78 -10.79
N LEU A 257 1.18 -14.21 -9.80
CA LEU A 257 0.83 -15.62 -9.57
C LEU A 257 -0.13 -16.15 -10.64
N GLU A 258 -1.09 -15.35 -11.09
CA GLU A 258 -2.00 -15.70 -12.19
C GLU A 258 -1.22 -15.91 -13.50
N ASN A 259 -0.17 -15.11 -13.73
CA ASN A 259 0.66 -15.21 -14.91
C ASN A 259 1.57 -16.47 -14.94
N THR A 260 1.77 -17.18 -13.82
CA THR A 260 2.50 -18.47 -13.82
C THR A 260 1.65 -19.63 -14.35
N LYS A 261 0.33 -19.44 -14.51
CA LYS A 261 -0.64 -20.48 -14.92
C LYS A 261 -0.70 -21.70 -13.98
N TRP A 262 -0.27 -21.55 -12.72
CA TRP A 262 -0.31 -22.64 -11.73
C TRP A 262 -1.70 -22.86 -11.11
N LEU A 263 -2.60 -21.88 -11.21
CA LEU A 263 -3.97 -22.01 -10.72
C LEU A 263 -4.90 -22.52 -11.82
N SER A 264 -5.73 -23.52 -11.49
CA SER A 264 -6.87 -23.85 -12.34
C SER A 264 -7.86 -22.70 -12.39
N GLU A 265 -8.63 -22.60 -13.47
CA GLU A 265 -9.59 -21.50 -13.66
C GLU A 265 -10.59 -21.38 -12.51
N LYS A 266 -11.08 -22.52 -11.99
CA LYS A 266 -11.98 -22.57 -10.83
C LYS A 266 -11.39 -21.90 -9.59
N TRP A 267 -10.12 -22.17 -9.28
CA TRP A 267 -9.44 -21.56 -8.14
C TRP A 267 -9.09 -20.08 -8.39
N ARG A 268 -8.66 -19.78 -9.61
CA ARG A 268 -8.39 -18.40 -10.07
C ARG A 268 -9.62 -17.51 -9.88
N MET A 269 -10.79 -17.95 -10.35
CA MET A 269 -12.04 -17.21 -10.20
C MET A 269 -12.51 -17.11 -8.75
N ARG A 270 -12.33 -18.18 -7.97
CA ARG A 270 -12.61 -18.15 -6.52
C ARG A 270 -11.81 -17.06 -5.82
N VAL A 271 -10.51 -16.98 -6.05
CA VAL A 271 -9.69 -15.95 -5.42
C VAL A 271 -10.10 -14.56 -5.91
N LYS A 272 -10.25 -14.35 -7.23
CA LYS A 272 -10.67 -13.06 -7.79
C LYS A 272 -12.01 -12.59 -7.21
N ARG A 273 -13.04 -13.42 -7.23
CA ARG A 273 -14.40 -13.04 -6.79
C ARG A 273 -14.49 -12.82 -5.27
N VAL A 274 -13.68 -13.51 -4.48
CA VAL A 274 -13.68 -13.39 -3.02
C VAL A 274 -12.83 -12.21 -2.52
N TYR A 275 -11.61 -12.04 -3.05
CA TYR A 275 -10.65 -11.05 -2.54
C TYR A 275 -10.64 -9.75 -3.36
N PHE A 276 -10.96 -9.83 -4.64
CA PHE A 276 -10.83 -8.75 -5.61
C PHE A 276 -12.19 -8.49 -6.25
N SER A 277 -13.15 -8.04 -5.44
CA SER A 277 -14.48 -7.63 -5.88
C SER A 277 -14.77 -6.16 -5.60
N TYR A 278 -15.41 -5.47 -6.54
CA TYR A 278 -15.71 -4.04 -6.40
C TYR A 278 -16.62 -3.73 -5.21
N GLU A 279 -17.52 -4.66 -4.86
CA GLU A 279 -18.46 -4.50 -3.75
C GLU A 279 -17.76 -4.43 -2.39
N THR A 280 -16.57 -5.04 -2.27
CA THR A 280 -15.86 -5.16 -0.99
C THR A 280 -14.53 -4.43 -0.95
N ALA A 281 -13.96 -4.12 -2.12
CA ALA A 281 -12.62 -3.57 -2.26
C ALA A 281 -12.42 -2.18 -1.66
N LEU A 282 -13.46 -1.41 -1.31
CA LEU A 282 -13.28 -0.15 -0.57
C LEU A 282 -13.47 -0.32 0.94
N VAL A 283 -14.31 -1.28 1.34
CA VAL A 283 -14.73 -1.43 2.74
C VAL A 283 -13.60 -1.96 3.61
N GLY A 284 -12.82 -2.93 3.10
CA GLY A 284 -11.67 -3.48 3.82
C GLY A 284 -10.62 -2.42 4.17
N GLU A 285 -10.31 -1.55 3.22
CA GLU A 285 -9.37 -0.44 3.38
C GLU A 285 -9.86 0.59 4.39
N LEU A 286 -11.14 0.96 4.35
CA LEU A 286 -11.72 1.90 5.31
C LEU A 286 -11.71 1.36 6.73
N VAL A 287 -12.04 0.07 6.93
CA VAL A 287 -11.97 -0.55 8.26
C VAL A 287 -10.53 -0.59 8.74
N THR A 288 -9.58 -0.96 7.88
CA THR A 288 -8.15 -0.97 8.18
C THR A 288 -7.66 0.39 8.66
N ALA A 289 -8.03 1.47 7.94
CA ALA A 289 -7.72 2.84 8.31
C ALA A 289 -8.16 3.20 9.74
N LEU A 290 -9.32 2.71 10.17
CA LEU A 290 -9.88 2.99 11.49
C LEU A 290 -9.17 2.24 12.64
N VAL A 291 -8.65 1.04 12.37
CA VAL A 291 -8.10 0.16 13.43
C VAL A 291 -6.57 0.13 13.47
N LEU A 292 -5.89 0.67 12.46
CA LEU A 292 -4.44 0.49 12.29
C LEU A 292 -3.63 1.00 13.49
N GLN A 293 -3.94 2.19 14.01
CA GLN A 293 -3.25 2.78 15.17
C GLN A 293 -3.27 1.87 16.41
N THR A 294 -4.46 1.34 16.73
CA THR A 294 -4.66 0.42 17.86
C THR A 294 -3.84 -0.86 17.68
N ILE A 295 -3.79 -1.36 16.45
CA ILE A 295 -3.11 -2.60 16.13
C ILE A 295 -1.59 -2.44 16.13
N LEU A 296 -1.06 -1.33 15.59
CA LEU A 296 0.37 -1.04 15.68
C LEU A 296 0.82 -0.91 17.14
N SER A 297 0.05 -0.22 17.96
CA SER A 297 0.32 -0.12 19.40
C SER A 297 0.28 -1.48 20.09
N GLY A 298 -0.72 -2.30 19.76
CA GLY A 298 -0.85 -3.66 20.29
C GLY A 298 0.30 -4.56 19.87
N LEU A 299 0.71 -4.49 18.60
CA LEU A 299 1.83 -5.25 18.06
C LEU A 299 3.14 -4.85 18.74
N ASN A 300 3.42 -3.56 18.89
CA ASN A 300 4.63 -3.10 19.55
C ASN A 300 4.70 -3.53 21.03
N ARG A 301 3.55 -3.59 21.70
CA ARG A 301 3.45 -4.04 23.10
C ARG A 301 3.48 -5.56 23.27
N SER A 302 3.45 -6.33 22.18
CA SER A 302 3.57 -7.80 22.19
C SER A 302 5.03 -8.23 22.43
N ASP A 303 5.36 -9.49 22.12
CA ASP A 303 6.73 -10.01 22.14
C ASP A 303 7.71 -9.22 21.27
N PHE A 304 7.20 -8.38 20.35
CA PHE A 304 8.02 -7.40 19.63
C PHE A 304 8.82 -6.52 20.59
N LYS A 305 8.33 -6.24 21.80
CA LYS A 305 9.07 -5.50 22.84
C LYS A 305 10.44 -6.09 23.18
N HIS A 306 10.64 -7.38 22.94
CA HIS A 306 11.90 -8.08 23.20
C HIS A 306 12.73 -8.32 21.93
N SER A 307 12.64 -7.41 20.95
CA SER A 307 13.29 -7.55 19.64
C SER A 307 14.79 -7.25 19.63
N LYS A 308 15.33 -6.49 20.58
CA LYS A 308 16.75 -6.08 20.57
C LYS A 308 17.73 -7.26 20.49
N PRO A 309 17.62 -8.33 21.30
CA PRO A 309 18.56 -9.45 21.22
C PRO A 309 18.58 -10.08 19.82
N THR A 310 17.42 -10.27 19.21
CA THR A 310 17.30 -10.83 17.86
C THR A 310 17.87 -9.88 16.82
N ALA A 311 17.55 -8.58 16.89
CA ALA A 311 18.08 -7.56 15.99
C ALA A 311 19.61 -7.48 16.06
N LEU A 312 20.21 -7.62 17.25
CA LEU A 312 21.67 -7.69 17.41
C LEU A 312 22.26 -8.98 16.82
N ALA A 313 21.55 -10.11 16.92
CA ALA A 313 22.02 -11.39 16.42
C ALA A 313 22.01 -11.49 14.88
N VAL A 314 21.00 -10.91 14.21
CA VAL A 314 20.85 -11.01 12.75
C VAL A 314 21.09 -9.72 11.96
N SER A 315 21.25 -8.58 12.65
CA SER A 315 21.22 -7.18 12.16
C SER A 315 19.85 -6.49 12.26
N TYR A 316 19.87 -5.22 12.65
CA TYR A 316 18.70 -4.34 12.69
C TYR A 316 18.01 -4.24 11.34
N TYR A 317 18.77 -4.18 10.25
CA TYR A 317 18.23 -4.09 8.89
C TYR A 317 17.39 -5.32 8.51
N LEU A 318 17.94 -6.53 8.66
CA LEU A 318 17.22 -7.76 8.32
C LEU A 318 16.01 -7.97 9.24
N TRP A 319 16.18 -7.72 10.55
CA TRP A 319 15.08 -7.86 11.51
C TRP A 319 13.95 -6.86 11.22
N SER A 320 14.28 -5.63 10.83
CA SER A 320 13.30 -4.64 10.41
C SER A 320 12.46 -5.09 9.21
N LEU A 321 13.07 -5.75 8.21
CA LEU A 321 12.33 -6.32 7.08
C LEU A 321 11.30 -7.37 7.56
N VAL A 322 11.69 -8.25 8.49
CA VAL A 322 10.80 -9.26 9.07
C VAL A 322 9.65 -8.60 9.84
N CYS A 323 9.95 -7.62 10.69
CA CYS A 323 8.96 -6.89 11.47
C CYS A 323 7.98 -6.07 10.61
N HIS A 324 8.46 -5.37 9.58
CA HIS A 324 7.59 -4.69 8.61
C HIS A 324 6.76 -5.72 7.81
N GLY A 325 7.33 -6.86 7.45
CA GLY A 325 6.60 -7.97 6.84
C GLY A 325 5.46 -8.46 7.73
N ALA A 326 5.69 -8.60 9.04
CA ALA A 326 4.65 -8.94 10.00
C ALA A 326 3.54 -7.88 10.07
N VAL A 327 3.89 -6.59 10.07
CA VAL A 327 2.92 -5.48 10.00
C VAL A 327 2.07 -5.60 8.73
N VAL A 328 2.68 -5.76 7.56
CA VAL A 328 1.96 -5.89 6.29
C VAL A 328 1.04 -7.12 6.30
N LEU A 329 1.47 -8.26 6.84
CA LEU A 329 0.65 -9.46 6.97
C LEU A 329 -0.56 -9.25 7.88
N VAL A 330 -0.37 -8.57 9.02
CA VAL A 330 -1.49 -8.20 9.91
C VAL A 330 -2.48 -7.31 9.18
N ILE A 331 -1.99 -6.32 8.41
CA ILE A 331 -2.88 -5.45 7.64
C ILE A 331 -3.66 -6.24 6.58
N ILE A 332 -2.98 -7.10 5.81
CA ILE A 332 -3.62 -7.98 4.82
C ILE A 332 -4.66 -8.88 5.50
N ALA A 333 -4.39 -9.39 6.70
CA ALA A 333 -5.33 -10.20 7.45
C ALA A 333 -6.60 -9.43 7.84
N ILE A 334 -6.48 -8.15 8.23
CA ILE A 334 -7.63 -7.27 8.53
C ILE A 334 -8.44 -6.99 7.27
N ILE A 335 -7.78 -6.61 6.18
CA ILE A 335 -8.45 -6.39 4.89
C ILE A 335 -9.22 -7.65 4.49
N SER A 336 -8.58 -8.81 4.62
CA SER A 336 -9.17 -10.10 4.28
C SER A 336 -10.33 -10.48 5.20
N SER A 337 -10.23 -10.22 6.50
CA SER A 337 -11.29 -10.52 7.47
C SER A 337 -12.55 -9.66 7.27
N VAL A 338 -12.43 -8.55 6.54
CA VAL A 338 -13.57 -7.71 6.13
C VAL A 338 -14.07 -8.11 4.75
N ARG A 339 -13.18 -8.17 3.75
CA ARG A 339 -13.57 -8.43 2.35
C ARG A 339 -14.19 -9.80 2.17
N VAL A 340 -13.57 -10.85 2.73
CA VAL A 340 -14.02 -12.23 2.51
C VAL A 340 -15.43 -12.43 3.06
N PRO A 341 -15.74 -12.12 4.34
CA PRO A 341 -17.09 -12.30 4.84
C PRO A 341 -18.12 -11.44 4.11
N LEU A 342 -17.80 -10.18 3.77
CA LEU A 342 -18.73 -9.33 3.03
C LEU A 342 -19.02 -9.87 1.63
N ALA A 343 -18.01 -10.39 0.92
CA ALA A 343 -18.20 -11.01 -0.39
C ALA A 343 -19.08 -12.27 -0.28
N LEU A 344 -18.84 -13.10 0.74
CA LEU A 344 -19.66 -14.29 1.00
C LEU A 344 -21.11 -13.91 1.34
N ILE A 345 -21.31 -12.96 2.25
CA ILE A 345 -22.65 -12.47 2.62
C ILE A 345 -23.37 -11.90 1.40
N TYR A 346 -22.70 -11.07 0.60
CA TYR A 346 -23.27 -10.50 -0.62
C TYR A 346 -23.72 -11.60 -1.59
N VAL A 347 -22.85 -12.57 -1.87
CA VAL A 347 -23.17 -13.67 -2.79
C VAL A 347 -24.30 -14.54 -2.24
N TRP A 348 -24.31 -14.82 -0.94
CA TRP A 348 -25.39 -15.57 -0.31
C TRP A 348 -26.73 -14.84 -0.42
N LEU A 349 -26.77 -13.54 -0.11
CA LEU A 349 -28.00 -12.75 -0.17
C LEU A 349 -28.54 -12.64 -1.59
N LYS A 350 -27.67 -12.48 -2.58
CA LYS A 350 -28.06 -12.26 -3.98
C LYS A 350 -28.37 -13.53 -4.75
N PHE A 351 -27.53 -14.56 -4.62
CA PHE A 351 -27.58 -15.76 -5.46
C PHE A 351 -28.07 -17.00 -4.70
N ARG A 352 -28.16 -16.95 -3.36
CA ARG A 352 -28.51 -18.08 -2.48
C ARG A 352 -27.62 -19.32 -2.69
N SER A 353 -26.44 -19.13 -3.29
CA SER A 353 -25.48 -20.17 -3.62
C SER A 353 -24.08 -19.59 -3.75
N PHE A 354 -23.08 -20.30 -3.21
CA PHE A 354 -21.67 -19.95 -3.36
C PHE A 354 -21.05 -20.46 -4.67
N ALA A 355 -21.82 -21.15 -5.53
CA ALA A 355 -21.32 -21.64 -6.81
C ALA A 355 -20.77 -20.50 -7.69
N VAL A 356 -21.38 -19.31 -7.61
CA VAL A 356 -20.93 -18.09 -8.31
C VAL A 356 -19.48 -17.73 -7.98
N LEU A 357 -18.93 -18.14 -6.84
CA LEU A 357 -17.53 -17.84 -6.54
C LEU A 357 -16.57 -18.66 -7.39
N SER A 358 -16.95 -19.87 -7.82
CA SER A 358 -16.03 -20.81 -8.46
C SER A 358 -16.40 -21.16 -9.90
N GLU A 359 -17.66 -21.00 -10.30
CA GLU A 359 -18.12 -21.43 -11.62
C GLU A 359 -17.55 -20.52 -12.73
N PRO A 360 -16.84 -21.05 -13.73
CA PRO A 360 -16.31 -20.23 -14.81
C PRO A 360 -17.45 -19.66 -15.67
N CYS A 361 -17.27 -18.43 -16.13
CA CYS A 361 -18.15 -17.77 -17.09
C CYS A 361 -17.55 -17.85 -18.51
N CYS A 362 -18.40 -17.72 -19.53
CA CYS A 362 -18.03 -17.79 -20.96
C CYS A 362 -16.86 -16.89 -21.40
N VAL A 363 -16.56 -15.79 -20.68
CA VAL A 363 -15.47 -14.86 -21.01
C VAL A 363 -14.27 -14.92 -20.07
N ASP A 364 -14.36 -15.64 -18.94
CA ASP A 364 -13.30 -15.63 -17.92
C ASP A 364 -11.97 -16.18 -18.48
N ALA A 365 -12.06 -17.20 -19.33
CA ALA A 365 -10.90 -17.78 -20.00
C ALA A 365 -10.23 -16.78 -20.95
N ALA A 366 -11.01 -16.07 -21.76
CA ALA A 366 -10.53 -15.09 -22.74
C ALA A 366 -9.95 -13.83 -22.06
N LEU A 367 -10.56 -13.40 -20.95
CA LEU A 367 -10.05 -12.29 -20.15
C LEU A 367 -8.73 -12.64 -19.48
N GLY A 368 -8.66 -13.77 -18.78
CA GLY A 368 -7.47 -14.17 -18.04
C GLY A 368 -6.89 -13.04 -17.17
N VAL A 369 -5.59 -12.74 -17.36
CA VAL A 369 -4.86 -11.68 -16.64
C VAL A 369 -5.26 -10.24 -17.07
N ARG A 370 -6.16 -10.10 -18.04
CA ARG A 370 -6.58 -8.80 -18.58
C ARG A 370 -7.58 -8.09 -17.67
N SER A 371 -8.37 -8.82 -16.88
CA SER A 371 -9.26 -8.23 -15.85
C SER A 371 -8.59 -8.14 -14.47
N ARG A 372 -8.73 -6.99 -13.78
CA ARG A 372 -8.18 -6.82 -12.42
C ARG A 372 -9.13 -7.34 -11.35
N ILE A 373 -10.35 -6.81 -11.35
CA ILE A 373 -11.33 -6.96 -10.27
C ILE A 373 -12.64 -7.47 -10.88
N MET A 374 -13.38 -8.28 -10.13
CA MET A 374 -14.67 -8.83 -10.55
C MET A 374 -15.83 -8.04 -9.95
N LEU A 375 -16.90 -7.84 -10.71
CA LEU A 375 -18.13 -7.26 -10.19
C LEU A 375 -19.06 -8.41 -9.82
N LEU A 376 -19.21 -8.74 -8.53
CA LEU A 376 -20.03 -9.89 -8.11
C LEU A 376 -21.49 -9.74 -8.52
N GLY A 377 -21.98 -8.51 -8.52
CA GLY A 377 -23.35 -8.19 -8.89
C GLY A 377 -23.63 -8.30 -10.39
N ALA A 378 -22.60 -8.45 -11.21
CA ALA A 378 -22.66 -8.55 -12.66
C ALA A 378 -23.10 -9.91 -13.19
N TYR A 379 -23.01 -10.96 -12.38
CA TYR A 379 -23.32 -12.30 -12.85
C TYR A 379 -24.83 -12.58 -12.83
N GLN A 380 -25.23 -13.51 -13.67
CA GLN A 380 -26.57 -14.11 -13.69
C GLN A 380 -26.49 -15.59 -14.04
N TRP A 381 -27.43 -16.38 -13.53
CA TRP A 381 -27.59 -17.78 -13.89
C TRP A 381 -28.60 -17.90 -15.04
N THR A 382 -28.23 -18.66 -16.06
CA THR A 382 -29.11 -19.03 -17.18
C THR A 382 -28.84 -20.49 -17.50
N ASP A 383 -29.86 -21.34 -17.49
CA ASP A 383 -29.74 -22.78 -17.78
C ASP A 383 -28.58 -23.50 -17.04
N ASN A 384 -28.48 -23.25 -15.72
CA ASN A 384 -27.43 -23.77 -14.83
C ASN A 384 -25.98 -23.38 -15.21
N LYS A 385 -25.80 -22.38 -16.07
CA LYS A 385 -24.50 -21.80 -16.39
C LYS A 385 -24.44 -20.34 -15.93
N LEU A 386 -23.23 -19.89 -15.64
CA LEU A 386 -22.96 -18.54 -15.17
C LEU A 386 -22.59 -17.63 -16.34
N TYR A 387 -23.29 -16.50 -16.47
CA TYR A 387 -23.04 -15.48 -17.49
C TYR A 387 -22.80 -14.12 -16.84
N TYR A 388 -22.08 -13.23 -17.53
CA TYR A 388 -22.14 -11.80 -17.23
C TYR A 388 -23.39 -11.19 -17.83
N LYS A 389 -23.94 -10.19 -17.15
CA LYS A 389 -24.90 -9.25 -17.73
C LYS A 389 -24.23 -8.41 -18.81
N SER A 390 -24.98 -8.04 -19.85
CA SER A 390 -24.52 -7.16 -20.93
C SER A 390 -23.97 -5.83 -20.39
N ASP A 391 -24.71 -5.21 -19.47
CA ASP A 391 -24.34 -4.00 -18.71
C ASP A 391 -22.98 -4.11 -18.00
N ALA A 392 -22.65 -5.29 -17.49
CA ALA A 392 -21.34 -5.50 -16.88
C ALA A 392 -20.22 -5.66 -17.91
N LEU A 393 -20.49 -6.32 -19.02
CA LEU A 393 -19.53 -6.40 -20.14
C LEU A 393 -19.23 -4.98 -20.66
N LYS A 394 -20.25 -4.12 -20.75
CA LYS A 394 -20.10 -2.68 -21.00
C LYS A 394 -19.26 -1.99 -19.92
N ALA A 395 -19.50 -2.25 -18.63
CA ALA A 395 -18.71 -1.69 -17.54
C ALA A 395 -17.21 -2.04 -17.64
N PHE A 396 -16.89 -3.24 -18.13
CA PHE A 396 -15.51 -3.68 -18.37
C PHE A 396 -14.92 -3.17 -19.70
N GLY A 397 -15.68 -2.43 -20.51
CA GLY A 397 -15.23 -1.95 -21.81
C GLY A 397 -15.13 -3.03 -22.88
N MET A 398 -15.87 -4.13 -22.72
CA MET A 398 -15.90 -5.21 -23.70
C MET A 398 -16.86 -4.89 -24.83
N LEU A 399 -16.41 -5.16 -26.04
CA LEU A 399 -17.11 -4.92 -27.28
C LEU A 399 -17.13 -6.21 -28.11
N LYS A 400 -17.99 -6.24 -29.11
CA LYS A 400 -18.01 -7.28 -30.14
C LYS A 400 -17.46 -6.70 -31.43
N MET A 401 -16.68 -7.49 -32.15
CA MET A 401 -16.32 -7.23 -33.55
C MET A 401 -16.84 -8.34 -34.42
N GLU A 402 -17.43 -7.98 -35.56
CA GLU A 402 -17.78 -8.92 -36.61
C GLU A 402 -16.86 -8.70 -37.81
N GLU A 403 -16.15 -9.77 -38.22
CA GLU A 403 -15.22 -9.76 -39.35
C GLU A 403 -15.39 -11.07 -40.12
N ASP A 404 -15.68 -10.97 -41.42
CA ASP A 404 -15.86 -12.12 -42.32
C ASP A 404 -16.86 -13.18 -41.81
N GLY A 405 -17.93 -12.74 -41.13
CA GLY A 405 -18.96 -13.60 -40.55
C GLY A 405 -18.53 -14.30 -39.25
N VAL A 406 -17.38 -13.95 -38.69
CA VAL A 406 -16.91 -14.44 -37.39
C VAL A 406 -17.00 -13.33 -36.36
N GLU A 407 -17.56 -13.67 -35.20
CA GLU A 407 -17.70 -12.77 -34.06
C GLU A 407 -16.51 -12.91 -33.10
N TYR A 408 -15.95 -11.79 -32.67
CA TYR A 408 -14.83 -11.73 -31.74
C TYR A 408 -15.18 -10.88 -30.53
N LEU A 409 -14.74 -11.33 -29.35
CA LEU A 409 -14.73 -10.52 -28.15
C LEU A 409 -13.55 -9.56 -28.21
N VAL A 410 -13.82 -8.27 -28.03
CA VAL A 410 -12.86 -7.20 -28.16
C VAL A 410 -12.74 -6.42 -26.84
N LEU A 411 -11.53 -5.96 -26.52
CA LEU A 411 -11.32 -5.03 -25.41
C LEU A 411 -10.34 -3.91 -25.78
N HIS A 412 -10.36 -2.83 -24.99
CA HIS A 412 -9.35 -1.78 -25.05
C HIS A 412 -8.02 -2.18 -24.38
N LYS A 413 -6.99 -2.42 -25.19
CA LYS A 413 -5.64 -2.71 -24.69
C LYS A 413 -5.01 -1.47 -24.07
N LEU A 414 -4.79 -1.51 -22.76
CA LEU A 414 -3.94 -0.53 -22.07
C LEU A 414 -2.46 -0.83 -22.33
N HIS A 415 -1.74 0.13 -22.85
CA HIS A 415 -0.28 0.09 -23.02
C HIS A 415 0.43 0.84 -21.89
N TRP A 416 1.74 0.58 -21.74
CA TRP A 416 2.55 1.16 -20.66
C TRP A 416 2.65 2.67 -20.74
N PHE A 417 3.10 3.19 -21.88
CA PHE A 417 3.40 4.62 -22.05
C PHE A 417 2.74 5.22 -23.29
N THR A 418 2.37 4.38 -24.25
CA THR A 418 1.72 4.81 -25.48
C THR A 418 0.22 4.83 -25.30
N VAL A 419 -0.43 5.77 -25.97
CA VAL A 419 -1.86 5.68 -26.27
C VAL A 419 -1.95 5.58 -27.79
N PRO A 420 -1.87 4.37 -28.36
CA PRO A 420 -2.11 4.23 -29.79
C PRO A 420 -3.55 4.66 -30.14
N GLN A 421 -3.73 5.20 -31.34
CA GLN A 421 -5.05 5.29 -31.96
C GLN A 421 -5.44 3.84 -32.33
N ASP A 422 -6.67 3.44 -31.97
CA ASP A 422 -7.23 2.10 -32.19
C ASP A 422 -6.60 0.95 -31.37
N ASN A 423 -6.71 1.07 -30.03
CA ASN A 423 -6.24 0.05 -29.08
C ASN A 423 -7.18 -1.15 -28.90
N LEU A 424 -8.12 -1.34 -29.81
CA LEU A 424 -9.04 -2.47 -29.72
C LEU A 424 -8.37 -3.72 -30.24
N ILE A 425 -8.40 -4.77 -29.43
CA ILE A 425 -7.86 -6.08 -29.78
C ILE A 425 -8.92 -7.15 -29.60
N GLY A 426 -9.01 -8.07 -30.56
CA GLY A 426 -9.76 -9.31 -30.39
C GLY A 426 -8.99 -10.25 -29.45
N ILE A 427 -9.67 -10.77 -28.44
CA ILE A 427 -9.10 -11.67 -27.41
C ILE A 427 -9.75 -13.04 -27.34
N GLY A 428 -10.89 -13.22 -27.99
CA GLY A 428 -11.55 -14.51 -28.11
C GLY A 428 -12.53 -14.55 -29.27
N VAL A 429 -12.85 -15.76 -29.71
CA VAL A 429 -13.86 -16.02 -30.75
C VAL A 429 -15.17 -16.35 -30.07
N ILE A 430 -16.23 -15.64 -30.43
CA ILE A 430 -17.59 -15.88 -29.92
C ILE A 430 -18.23 -16.96 -30.78
N SER A 431 -18.55 -18.11 -30.18
CA SER A 431 -19.17 -19.26 -30.83
C SER A 431 -20.42 -19.69 -30.06
N GLY A 432 -21.56 -19.08 -30.40
CA GLY A 432 -22.83 -19.32 -29.72
C GLY A 432 -22.85 -18.69 -28.33
N GLU A 433 -22.74 -19.55 -27.30
CA GLU A 433 -22.73 -19.16 -25.88
C GLU A 433 -21.34 -19.36 -25.20
N ARG A 434 -20.27 -19.28 -25.99
CA ARG A 434 -18.90 -19.45 -25.50
C ARG A 434 -17.96 -18.48 -26.17
N VAL A 435 -16.96 -18.05 -25.41
CA VAL A 435 -15.81 -17.32 -25.94
C VAL A 435 -14.55 -18.14 -25.76
N ASP A 436 -14.02 -18.63 -26.87
CA ASP A 436 -12.76 -19.37 -26.88
C ASP A 436 -11.59 -18.39 -27.01
N PRO A 437 -10.58 -18.44 -26.11
CA PRO A 437 -9.43 -17.54 -26.18
C PRO A 437 -8.69 -17.66 -27.52
N CYS A 438 -8.30 -16.52 -28.10
CA CYS A 438 -7.51 -16.50 -29.34
C CYS A 438 -6.25 -15.63 -29.18
N ASN A 439 -5.36 -15.71 -30.18
CA ASN A 439 -4.22 -14.79 -30.26
C ASN A 439 -4.74 -13.36 -30.47
N GLU A 440 -4.07 -12.40 -29.83
CA GLU A 440 -4.44 -10.99 -29.97
C GLU A 440 -4.39 -10.58 -31.44
N ARG A 441 -5.52 -10.06 -31.93
CA ARG A 441 -5.67 -9.61 -33.31
C ARG A 441 -6.09 -8.14 -33.37
N PRO A 442 -5.67 -7.39 -34.40
CA PRO A 442 -6.16 -6.03 -34.61
C PRO A 442 -7.67 -6.04 -34.86
N CYS A 443 -8.32 -4.93 -34.54
CA CYS A 443 -9.74 -4.75 -34.76
C CYS A 443 -9.98 -4.08 -36.12
N THR A 444 -10.35 -4.88 -37.12
CA THR A 444 -10.55 -4.47 -38.53
C THR A 444 -12.01 -4.57 -38.98
N GLY A 445 -12.85 -5.26 -38.21
CA GLY A 445 -14.27 -5.45 -38.50
C GLY A 445 -15.21 -4.38 -37.94
N VAL A 446 -16.51 -4.63 -38.06
CA VAL A 446 -17.56 -3.74 -37.53
C VAL A 446 -17.71 -3.95 -36.03
N ILE A 447 -17.70 -2.87 -35.26
CA ILE A 447 -17.73 -2.91 -33.79
C ILE A 447 -19.13 -2.58 -33.28
N SER A 448 -19.62 -3.38 -32.35
CA SER A 448 -20.88 -3.16 -31.62
C SER A 448 -20.73 -3.52 -30.14
N PHE A 449 -21.75 -3.22 -29.34
CA PHE A 449 -21.84 -3.74 -27.97
C PHE A 449 -22.33 -5.20 -27.94
N LEU A 450 -22.12 -5.86 -26.79
CA LEU A 450 -22.67 -7.18 -26.53
C LEU A 450 -24.10 -7.04 -25.98
N ASP A 451 -25.09 -7.18 -26.86
CA ASP A 451 -26.50 -6.91 -26.51
C ASP A 451 -27.25 -8.12 -25.95
N ARG A 452 -26.68 -9.33 -26.03
CA ARG A 452 -27.40 -10.55 -25.65
C ARG A 452 -27.19 -10.89 -24.17
N SER A 453 -28.25 -10.69 -23.37
CA SER A 453 -28.38 -11.32 -22.06
C SER A 453 -28.42 -12.85 -22.24
N GLY A 454 -27.38 -13.55 -21.81
CA GLY A 454 -27.25 -15.01 -22.03
C GLY A 454 -26.47 -15.40 -23.28
N SER A 455 -25.80 -14.47 -23.95
CA SER A 455 -24.76 -14.79 -24.94
C SER A 455 -23.54 -13.93 -24.68
N CYS A 456 -22.64 -14.43 -23.85
CA CYS A 456 -21.33 -14.69 -24.42
C CYS A 456 -21.35 -16.15 -24.87
#